data_AF-A0A160JCT0-F1
#
_entry.id   AF-A0A160JCT0-F1
#
_cell.length_a   1.000
_cell.length_b   1.000
_cell.length_c   1.000
_cell.angle_alpha   90.00
_cell.angle_beta   90.00
_cell.angle_gamma   90.00
#
_symmetry.space_group_name_H-M   'P 1'
#
loop_
_entity.id
_entity.type
_entity.pdbx_description
1 polymer ?
#
loop_
_entity_poly.entity_id
_entity_poly.type
_entity_poly.pdbx_seq_one_letter_code
_entity_poly.pdbx_strand_id
1 'polypeptide(L)'
;MDPDKLAKVLAMAESEHQGEALSALRAARIMLSRAGLSFRDLAERARTPVPPPAAEPPPAAEPAGAPAPPPPDELVRGLRRQVKDLELELATLRRQLDKVSGDADRQREEADRWRTLARETAEKLWDMGKALERKHSRHADTDKRRAVLDLLQDPGSALLSDREIARRVGVSPHDVSHWRRRMAIVGRKLRLLPVVPRGRGLWGGPSAIGLGAARLGRHPSGERQRWLGFAGEVTIAERGSRRGLAPYGRR
;
A
#
# COMPACT_ATOMS: atom_id res chain seq x y z
N MET A 1 3.62 18.49 42.50
CA MET A 1 2.59 17.64 41.86
C MET A 1 1.25 18.16 42.33
N ASP A 2 0.32 18.40 41.40
CA ASP A 2 -0.97 19.00 41.72
C ASP A 2 -1.94 17.90 42.17
N PRO A 3 -2.34 17.85 43.46
CA PRO A 3 -3.16 16.77 44.00
C PRO A 3 -4.54 16.67 43.31
N ASP A 4 -5.12 17.82 42.94
CA ASP A 4 -6.44 17.88 42.30
C ASP A 4 -6.44 17.26 40.90
N LYS A 5 -5.33 17.36 40.18
CA LYS A 5 -5.19 16.73 38.84
C LYS A 5 -5.07 15.22 38.95
N LEU A 6 -4.37 14.72 39.99
CA LEU A 6 -4.30 13.28 40.25
C LEU A 6 -5.66 12.73 40.66
N ALA A 7 -6.38 13.41 41.55
CA ALA A 7 -7.72 13.01 41.97
C ALA A 7 -8.68 12.89 40.78
N LYS A 8 -8.64 13.85 39.85
CA LYS A 8 -9.45 13.80 38.62
C LYS A 8 -9.09 12.62 37.70
N VAL A 9 -7.80 12.33 37.54
CA VAL A 9 -7.35 11.18 36.73
C VAL A 9 -7.72 9.85 37.40
N LEU A 10 -7.67 9.77 38.74
CA LEU A 10 -8.12 8.59 39.48
C LEU A 10 -9.63 8.40 39.41
N ALA A 11 -10.42 9.49 39.45
CA ALA A 11 -11.87 9.41 39.21
C ALA A 11 -12.20 8.95 37.78
N MET A 12 -11.41 9.35 36.78
CA MET A 12 -11.53 8.81 35.42
C MET A 12 -11.11 7.33 35.34
N ALA A 13 -10.28 6.84 36.26
CA ALA A 13 -9.93 5.42 36.30
C ALA A 13 -11.10 4.52 36.76
N GLU A 14 -12.14 5.10 37.37
CA GLU A 14 -13.37 4.41 37.76
C GLU A 14 -14.42 4.35 36.62
N SER A 15 -14.07 4.82 35.41
CA SER A 15 -14.97 4.78 34.24
C SER A 15 -15.30 3.34 33.82
N GLU A 16 -16.53 3.10 33.34
CA GLU A 16 -16.99 1.79 32.83
C GLU A 16 -16.20 1.30 31.59
N HIS A 17 -15.50 2.21 30.90
CA HIS A 17 -14.75 1.89 29.69
C HIS A 17 -13.32 1.46 30.03
N GLN A 18 -13.04 0.16 29.84
CA GLN A 18 -11.76 -0.46 30.22
C GLN A 18 -10.52 0.23 29.59
N GLY A 19 -10.63 0.71 28.35
CA GLY A 19 -9.54 1.40 27.66
C GLY A 19 -9.19 2.76 28.27
N GLU A 20 -10.21 3.52 28.67
CA GLU A 20 -10.07 4.83 29.29
C GLU A 20 -9.50 4.70 30.71
N ALA A 21 -10.03 3.75 31.50
CA ALA A 21 -9.55 3.44 32.83
C ALA A 21 -8.06 3.06 32.85
N LEU A 22 -7.61 2.21 31.92
CA LEU A 22 -6.20 1.83 31.79
C LEU A 22 -5.31 3.01 31.37
N SER A 23 -5.81 3.88 30.50
CA SER A 23 -5.07 5.09 30.09
C SER A 23 -4.92 6.07 31.25
N ALA A 24 -5.95 6.22 32.09
CA ALA A 24 -5.96 7.06 33.27
C ALA A 24 -5.00 6.51 34.35
N LEU A 25 -4.98 5.20 34.60
CA LEU A 25 -4.02 4.58 35.53
C LEU A 25 -2.56 4.75 35.08
N ARG A 26 -2.29 4.66 33.76
CA ARG A 26 -0.96 4.94 33.21
C ARG A 26 -0.57 6.40 33.40
N ALA A 27 -1.49 7.33 33.17
CA ALA A 27 -1.27 8.76 33.40
C ALA A 27 -0.99 9.07 34.87
N ALA A 28 -1.79 8.51 35.79
CA ALA A 28 -1.57 8.63 37.23
C ALA A 28 -0.19 8.09 37.66
N ARG A 29 0.24 6.94 37.12
CA ARG A 29 1.57 6.39 37.38
C ARG A 29 2.70 7.33 36.94
N ILE A 30 2.57 7.96 35.78
CA ILE A 30 3.56 8.92 35.26
C ILE A 30 3.58 10.20 36.10
N MET A 31 2.43 10.66 36.58
CA MET A 31 2.34 11.83 37.45
C MET A 31 2.99 11.59 38.81
N LEU A 32 2.83 10.38 39.37
CA LEU A 32 3.46 9.98 40.62
C LEU A 32 4.97 9.79 40.47
N SER A 33 5.42 9.14 39.38
CA SER A 33 6.85 8.94 39.15
C SER A 33 7.60 10.26 38.95
N ARG A 34 6.98 11.25 38.31
CA ARG A 34 7.52 12.63 38.22
C ARG A 34 7.67 13.31 39.58
N ALA A 35 6.88 12.92 40.57
CA ALA A 35 6.97 13.40 41.94
C ALA A 35 7.89 12.54 42.83
N GLY A 36 8.52 11.50 42.27
CA GLY A 36 9.34 10.55 43.03
C GLY A 36 8.53 9.62 43.92
N LEU A 37 7.21 9.52 43.71
CA LEU A 37 6.31 8.71 44.53
C LEU A 37 5.77 7.52 43.73
N SER A 38 5.43 6.46 44.44
CA SER A 38 4.74 5.30 43.91
C SER A 38 3.34 5.16 44.51
N PHE A 39 2.48 4.36 43.88
CA PHE A 39 1.16 4.02 44.45
C PHE A 39 1.27 3.36 45.84
N ARG A 40 2.38 2.66 46.10
CA ARG A 40 2.65 2.05 47.40
C ARG A 40 2.85 3.10 48.48
N ASP A 41 3.61 4.16 48.19
CA ASP A 41 3.87 5.25 49.14
C ASP A 41 2.59 6.00 49.49
N LEU A 42 1.68 6.16 48.52
CA LEU A 42 0.35 6.72 48.77
C LEU A 42 -0.52 5.80 49.65
N ALA A 43 -0.48 4.49 49.41
CA ALA A 43 -1.23 3.52 50.20
C ALA A 43 -0.69 3.43 51.65
N GLU A 44 0.63 3.52 51.84
CA GLU A 44 1.26 3.56 53.16
C GLU A 44 0.91 4.86 53.91
N ARG A 45 0.84 5.99 53.19
CA ARG A 45 0.42 7.28 53.74
C ARG A 45 -1.08 7.35 54.05
N ALA A 46 -1.93 6.66 53.29
CA ALA A 46 -3.36 6.53 53.59
C ALA A 46 -3.62 5.61 54.79
N ARG A 47 -2.72 4.66 55.07
CA ARG A 47 -2.79 3.76 56.24
C ARG A 47 -2.29 4.36 57.54
N THR A 48 -1.65 5.54 57.50
CA THR A 48 -1.21 6.25 58.70
C THR A 48 -2.31 7.23 59.12
N PRO A 49 -3.22 6.86 60.05
CA PRO A 49 -4.19 7.82 60.57
C PRO A 49 -3.47 8.95 61.31
N VAL A 50 -3.87 10.18 61.02
CA VAL A 50 -3.62 11.33 61.89
C VAL A 50 -4.15 10.97 63.28
N PRO A 51 -3.35 11.07 64.36
CA PRO A 51 -3.86 10.82 65.69
C PRO A 51 -5.00 11.80 65.99
N PRO A 52 -6.17 11.35 66.44
CA PRO A 52 -7.24 12.26 66.85
C PRO A 52 -6.77 13.13 68.02
N PRO A 53 -7.22 14.40 68.13
CA PRO A 53 -6.98 15.18 69.33
C PRO A 53 -7.57 14.43 70.53
N ALA A 54 -6.78 14.38 71.61
CA ALA A 54 -7.00 13.59 72.82
C ALA A 54 -8.49 13.57 73.25
N ALA A 55 -9.13 12.42 73.05
CA ALA A 55 -10.34 12.08 73.78
C ALA A 55 -9.93 11.70 75.21
N GLU A 56 -10.63 12.28 76.19
CA GLU A 56 -10.43 12.07 77.62
C GLU A 56 -10.41 10.56 77.98
N PRO A 57 -9.56 10.15 78.94
CA PRO A 57 -9.43 8.74 79.31
C PRO A 57 -10.75 8.25 79.95
N PRO A 58 -11.29 7.08 79.53
CA PRO A 58 -12.40 6.47 80.25
C PRO A 58 -11.92 6.06 81.65
N PRO A 59 -12.82 6.05 82.67
CA PRO A 59 -12.47 5.69 84.03
C PRO A 59 -11.86 4.29 84.07
N ALA A 60 -10.78 4.16 84.83
CA ALA A 60 -9.99 2.96 84.99
C ALA A 60 -10.89 1.73 85.27
N ALA A 61 -11.04 0.87 84.26
CA ALA A 61 -11.45 -0.50 84.47
C ALA A 61 -10.28 -1.23 85.14
N GLU A 62 -10.57 -1.83 86.29
CA GLU A 62 -9.68 -2.69 87.05
C GLU A 62 -9.01 -3.74 86.14
N PRO A 63 -7.73 -4.09 86.36
CA PRO A 63 -7.10 -5.16 85.62
C PRO A 63 -7.75 -6.50 86.01
N ALA A 64 -8.74 -6.91 85.23
CA ALA A 64 -9.19 -8.30 85.22
C ALA A 64 -7.94 -9.16 84.96
N GLY A 65 -7.69 -10.09 85.89
CA GLY A 65 -6.48 -10.91 85.95
C GLY A 65 -6.11 -11.48 84.59
N ALA A 66 -4.80 -11.45 84.29
CA ALA A 66 -4.25 -12.10 83.12
C ALA A 66 -4.78 -13.54 83.03
N PRO A 67 -5.42 -13.95 81.92
CA PRO A 67 -5.79 -15.34 81.75
C PRO A 67 -4.51 -16.18 81.85
N ALA A 68 -4.56 -17.22 82.66
CA ALA A 68 -3.46 -18.18 82.78
C ALA A 68 -3.03 -18.64 81.38
N PRO A 69 -1.72 -18.80 81.10
CA PRO A 69 -1.26 -19.23 79.79
C PRO A 69 -1.95 -20.55 79.42
N PRO A 70 -2.53 -20.65 78.21
CA PRO A 70 -3.25 -21.86 77.81
C PRO A 70 -2.29 -23.05 77.87
N PRO A 71 -2.75 -24.22 78.32
CA PRO A 71 -1.91 -25.41 78.38
C PRO A 71 -1.35 -25.71 76.99
N PRO A 72 -0.08 -26.17 76.89
CA PRO A 72 0.61 -26.36 75.62
C PRO A 72 -0.14 -27.29 74.66
N ASP A 73 -0.96 -28.21 75.18
CA ASP A 73 -1.79 -29.13 74.40
C ASP A 73 -2.89 -28.41 73.60
N GLU A 74 -3.45 -27.31 74.12
CA GLU A 74 -4.45 -26.51 73.42
C GLU A 74 -3.82 -25.70 72.28
N LEU A 75 -2.61 -25.18 72.49
CA LEU A 75 -1.83 -24.51 71.45
C LEU A 75 -1.48 -25.48 70.31
N VAL A 76 -1.05 -26.71 70.63
CA VAL A 76 -0.75 -27.74 69.61
C VAL A 76 -2.00 -28.12 68.82
N ARG A 77 -3.17 -28.22 69.47
CA ARG A 77 -4.45 -28.47 68.78
C ARG A 77 -4.85 -27.29 67.88
N GLY A 78 -4.66 -26.05 68.34
CA GLY A 78 -4.91 -24.85 67.55
C GLY A 78 -4.03 -24.80 66.30
N LEU A 79 -2.72 -25.03 66.46
CA LEU A 79 -1.76 -25.09 65.35
C LEU A 79 -2.11 -26.19 64.34
N ARG A 80 -2.54 -27.37 64.80
CA ARG A 80 -2.98 -28.46 63.90
C ARG A 80 -4.23 -28.09 63.10
N ARG A 81 -5.15 -27.29 63.64
CA ARG A 81 -6.31 -26.79 62.89
C ARG A 81 -5.86 -25.78 61.83
N GLN A 82 -5.02 -24.83 62.22
CA GLN A 82 -4.45 -23.84 61.30
C GLN A 82 -3.69 -24.50 60.13
N VAL A 83 -2.90 -25.54 60.39
CA VAL A 83 -2.22 -26.30 59.32
C VAL A 83 -3.23 -26.92 58.36
N LYS A 84 -4.31 -27.52 58.86
CA LYS A 84 -5.37 -28.08 58.01
C LYS A 84 -6.09 -27.01 57.19
N ASP A 85 -6.38 -25.86 57.79
CA ASP A 85 -7.03 -24.74 57.10
C ASP A 85 -6.11 -24.21 55.98
N LEU A 86 -4.82 -24.04 56.26
CA LEU A 86 -3.81 -23.64 55.27
C LEU A 86 -3.64 -24.70 54.16
N GLU A 87 -3.69 -25.99 54.48
CA GLU A 87 -3.65 -27.07 53.49
C GLU A 87 -4.86 -27.01 52.54
N LEU A 88 -6.05 -26.71 53.08
CA LEU A 88 -7.26 -26.50 52.28
C LEU A 88 -7.12 -25.25 51.40
N GLU A 89 -6.63 -24.14 51.95
CA GLU A 89 -6.36 -22.92 51.18
C GLU A 89 -5.36 -23.19 50.05
N LEU A 90 -4.25 -23.88 50.31
CA LEU A 90 -3.30 -24.28 49.27
C LEU A 90 -3.93 -25.16 48.20
N ALA A 91 -4.80 -26.09 48.59
CA ALA A 91 -5.53 -26.92 47.62
C ALA A 91 -6.49 -26.09 46.75
N THR A 92 -7.17 -25.10 47.33
CA THR A 92 -8.04 -24.19 46.57
C THR A 92 -7.26 -23.28 45.63
N LEU A 93 -6.15 -22.69 46.10
CA LEU A 93 -5.28 -21.84 45.31
C LEU A 93 -4.63 -22.61 44.15
N ARG A 94 -4.23 -23.87 44.37
CA ARG A 94 -3.73 -24.74 43.29
C ARG A 94 -4.79 -24.98 42.21
N ARG A 95 -6.02 -25.31 42.59
CA ARG A 95 -7.13 -25.47 41.63
C ARG A 95 -7.44 -24.18 40.88
N GLN A 96 -7.36 -23.03 41.56
CA GLN A 96 -7.52 -21.72 40.92
C GLN A 96 -6.39 -21.44 39.94
N LEU A 97 -5.14 -21.76 40.29
CA LEU A 97 -3.99 -21.61 39.41
C LEU A 97 -4.13 -22.50 38.17
N ASP A 98 -4.53 -23.77 38.34
CA ASP A 98 -4.74 -24.70 37.22
C ASP A 98 -5.89 -24.25 36.31
N LYS A 99 -6.93 -23.65 36.88
CA LYS A 99 -8.02 -23.06 36.10
C LYS A 99 -7.54 -21.87 35.28
N VAL A 100 -6.83 -20.93 35.92
CA VAL A 100 -6.32 -19.72 35.27
C VAL A 100 -5.25 -20.07 34.22
N SER A 101 -4.39 -21.06 34.47
CA SER A 101 -3.41 -21.52 33.49
C SER A 101 -4.11 -22.13 32.28
N GLY A 102 -5.13 -22.98 32.49
CA GLY A 102 -5.92 -23.55 31.39
C GLY A 102 -6.67 -22.48 30.57
N ASP A 103 -7.23 -21.46 31.23
CA ASP A 103 -7.88 -20.35 30.53
C ASP A 103 -6.87 -19.48 29.76
N ALA A 104 -5.67 -19.27 30.31
CA ALA A 104 -4.58 -18.57 29.62
C ALA A 104 -4.09 -19.35 28.40
N ASP A 105 -4.01 -20.67 28.46
CA ASP A 105 -3.63 -21.52 27.32
C ASP A 105 -4.68 -21.46 26.21
N ARG A 106 -5.98 -21.49 26.54
CA ARG A 106 -7.06 -21.29 25.54
C ARG A 106 -6.95 -19.94 24.84
N GLN A 107 -6.69 -18.87 25.59
CA GLN A 107 -6.50 -17.54 25.02
C GLN A 107 -5.27 -17.47 24.10
N ARG A 108 -4.19 -18.18 24.45
CA ARG A 108 -2.99 -18.28 23.59
C ARG A 108 -3.30 -19.01 22.29
N GLU A 109 -4.00 -20.14 22.36
CA GLU A 109 -4.44 -20.88 21.17
C GLU A 109 -5.34 -20.04 20.27
N GLU A 110 -6.31 -19.33 20.83
CA GLU A 110 -7.16 -18.41 20.07
C GLU A 110 -6.32 -17.31 19.41
N ALA A 111 -5.41 -16.68 20.16
CA ALA A 111 -4.51 -15.68 19.61
C ALA A 111 -3.65 -16.23 18.46
N ASP A 112 -3.17 -17.46 18.56
CA ASP A 112 -2.41 -18.13 17.50
C ASP A 112 -3.27 -18.47 16.27
N ARG A 113 -4.52 -18.89 16.48
CA ARG A 113 -5.50 -19.04 15.39
C ARG A 113 -5.73 -17.72 14.66
N TRP A 114 -5.97 -16.63 15.40
CA TRP A 114 -6.15 -15.29 14.83
C TRP A 114 -4.90 -14.80 14.10
N ARG A 115 -3.70 -15.03 14.65
CA ARG A 115 -2.42 -14.70 13.99
C ARG A 115 -2.26 -15.46 12.68
N THR A 116 -2.65 -16.73 12.64
CA THR A 116 -2.55 -17.57 11.44
C THR A 116 -3.50 -17.08 10.37
N LEU A 117 -4.77 -16.83 10.72
CA LEU A 117 -5.76 -16.23 9.81
C LEU A 117 -5.32 -14.86 9.28
N ALA A 118 -4.74 -14.02 10.14
CA ALA A 118 -4.21 -12.72 9.74
C ALA A 118 -3.06 -12.86 8.73
N ARG A 119 -2.16 -13.84 8.90
CA ARG A 119 -1.07 -14.11 7.94
C ARG A 119 -1.61 -14.62 6.61
N GLU A 120 -2.50 -15.60 6.62
CA GLU A 120 -3.10 -16.14 5.40
C GLU A 120 -3.89 -15.08 4.62
N THR A 121 -4.63 -14.21 5.33
CA THR A 121 -5.36 -13.11 4.69
C THR A 121 -4.40 -12.08 4.11
N ALA A 122 -3.31 -11.74 4.81
CA ALA A 122 -2.28 -10.85 4.29
C ALA A 122 -1.60 -11.44 3.03
N GLU A 123 -1.27 -12.73 3.01
CA GLU A 123 -0.71 -13.42 1.84
C GLU A 123 -1.68 -13.41 0.65
N LYS A 124 -2.96 -13.73 0.87
CA LYS A 124 -3.99 -13.67 -0.18
C LYS A 124 -4.13 -12.26 -0.75
N LEU A 125 -4.15 -11.24 0.11
CA LEU A 125 -4.21 -9.84 -0.32
C LEU A 125 -2.96 -9.43 -1.11
N TRP A 126 -1.79 -9.92 -0.70
CA TRP A 126 -0.55 -9.69 -1.42
C TRP A 126 -0.57 -10.30 -2.83
N ASP A 127 -1.00 -11.56 -2.94
CA ASP A 127 -1.11 -12.26 -4.23
C ASP A 127 -2.14 -11.59 -5.15
N MET A 128 -3.28 -11.18 -4.60
CA MET A 128 -4.27 -10.39 -5.33
C MET A 128 -3.69 -9.06 -5.81
N GLY A 129 -2.97 -8.34 -4.95
CA GLY A 129 -2.27 -7.10 -5.30
C GLY A 129 -1.28 -7.31 -6.45
N LYS A 130 -0.48 -8.38 -6.38
CA LYS A 130 0.47 -8.75 -7.44
C LYS A 130 -0.21 -9.17 -8.74
N ALA A 131 -1.33 -9.88 -8.67
CA ALA A 131 -2.11 -10.24 -9.85
C ALA A 131 -2.75 -9.01 -10.50
N LEU A 132 -3.25 -8.06 -9.70
CA LEU A 132 -3.79 -6.79 -10.17
C LEU A 132 -2.70 -5.91 -10.77
N GLU A 133 -1.52 -5.82 -10.18
CA GLU A 133 -0.37 -5.10 -10.75
C GLU A 133 0.01 -5.65 -12.13
N ARG A 134 0.10 -6.98 -12.25
CA ARG A 134 0.35 -7.66 -13.54
C ARG A 134 -0.74 -7.36 -14.57
N LYS A 135 -2.02 -7.34 -14.15
CA LYS A 135 -3.13 -6.98 -15.04
C LYS A 135 -3.10 -5.51 -15.42
N HIS A 136 -2.89 -4.61 -14.48
CA HIS A 136 -2.85 -3.17 -14.71
C HIS A 136 -1.72 -2.79 -15.67
N SER A 137 -0.54 -3.38 -15.55
CA SER A 137 0.56 -3.17 -16.49
C SER A 137 0.19 -3.58 -17.93
N ARG A 138 -0.54 -4.69 -18.11
CA ARG A 138 -1.03 -5.12 -19.43
C ARG A 138 -2.12 -4.20 -19.96
N HIS A 139 -3.06 -3.78 -19.11
CA HIS A 139 -4.15 -2.89 -19.52
C HIS A 139 -3.62 -1.49 -19.85
N ALA A 140 -2.67 -0.97 -19.08
CA ALA A 140 -2.02 0.31 -19.33
C ALA A 140 -1.35 0.35 -20.71
N ASP A 141 -0.70 -0.73 -21.15
CA ASP A 141 -0.14 -0.82 -22.50
C ASP A 141 -1.24 -0.83 -23.59
N THR A 142 -2.32 -1.58 -23.37
CA THR A 142 -3.47 -1.57 -24.31
C THR A 142 -4.19 -0.23 -24.36
N ASP A 143 -4.29 0.49 -23.25
CA ASP A 143 -4.95 1.79 -23.15
C ASP A 143 -4.09 2.88 -23.78
N LYS A 144 -2.77 2.83 -23.57
CA LYS A 144 -1.81 3.66 -24.32
C LYS A 144 -1.91 3.41 -25.82
N ARG A 145 -1.99 2.14 -26.24
CA ARG A 145 -2.20 1.80 -27.66
C ARG A 145 -3.50 2.38 -28.20
N ARG A 146 -4.62 2.27 -27.48
CA ARG A 146 -5.91 2.86 -27.89
C ARG A 146 -5.79 4.38 -28.03
N ALA A 147 -5.25 5.06 -27.02
CA ALA A 147 -5.06 6.51 -27.06
C ALA A 147 -4.17 6.98 -28.23
N VAL A 148 -3.11 6.23 -28.59
CA VAL A 148 -2.32 6.53 -29.80
C VAL A 148 -3.17 6.38 -31.06
N LEU A 149 -3.98 5.32 -31.16
CA LEU A 149 -4.82 5.08 -32.34
C LEU A 149 -5.93 6.11 -32.49
N ASP A 150 -6.50 6.60 -31.38
CA ASP A 150 -7.53 7.65 -31.41
C ASP A 150 -6.94 8.97 -31.93
N LEU A 151 -5.79 9.40 -31.40
CA LEU A 151 -5.10 10.61 -31.87
C LEU A 151 -4.63 10.52 -33.33
N LEU A 152 -4.33 9.33 -33.84
CA LEU A 152 -3.95 9.11 -35.24
C LEU A 152 -5.15 9.06 -36.18
N GLN A 153 -6.35 8.74 -35.69
CA GLN A 153 -7.59 8.76 -36.46
C GLN A 153 -8.17 10.18 -36.56
N ASP A 154 -7.98 10.99 -35.52
CA ASP A 154 -8.40 12.38 -35.48
C ASP A 154 -7.59 13.26 -36.45
N PRO A 155 -8.22 13.93 -37.43
CA PRO A 155 -7.51 14.60 -38.52
C PRO A 155 -6.65 15.80 -38.06
N GLY A 156 -7.02 16.45 -36.96
CA GLY A 156 -6.25 17.57 -36.39
C GLY A 156 -5.00 17.12 -35.63
N SER A 157 -5.09 16.02 -34.87
CA SER A 157 -3.97 15.48 -34.10
C SER A 157 -3.08 14.55 -34.91
N ALA A 158 -3.58 13.94 -35.99
CA ALA A 158 -2.77 13.13 -36.89
C ALA A 158 -1.63 13.93 -37.55
N LEU A 159 -1.76 15.26 -37.67
CA LEU A 159 -0.73 16.14 -38.21
C LEU A 159 0.41 16.43 -37.23
N LEU A 160 0.25 16.11 -35.95
CA LEU A 160 1.27 16.31 -34.94
C LEU A 160 2.47 15.39 -35.18
N SER A 161 3.65 15.85 -34.75
CA SER A 161 4.86 15.04 -34.78
C SER A 161 4.72 13.80 -33.90
N ASP A 162 5.40 12.70 -34.27
CA ASP A 162 5.38 11.47 -33.48
C ASP A 162 5.88 11.70 -32.04
N ARG A 163 6.80 12.65 -31.85
CA ARG A 163 7.29 13.06 -30.52
C ARG A 163 6.22 13.78 -29.69
N GLU A 164 5.35 14.56 -30.33
CA GLU A 164 4.27 15.28 -29.65
C GLU A 164 3.14 14.34 -29.22
N ILE A 165 2.76 13.41 -30.10
CA ILE A 165 1.78 12.36 -29.77
C ILE A 165 2.34 11.45 -28.66
N ALA A 166 3.62 11.08 -28.76
CA ALA A 166 4.32 10.30 -27.75
C ALA A 166 4.34 10.98 -26.37
N ARG A 167 4.55 12.30 -26.32
CA ARG A 167 4.48 13.08 -25.06
C ARG A 167 3.07 13.08 -24.45
N ARG A 168 2.04 13.20 -25.29
CA ARG A 168 0.63 13.25 -24.81
C ARG A 168 0.15 11.91 -24.25
N VAL A 169 0.61 10.80 -24.81
CA VAL A 169 0.18 9.45 -24.40
C VAL A 169 1.18 8.76 -23.46
N GLY A 170 2.43 9.24 -23.39
CA GLY A 170 3.47 8.64 -22.55
C GLY A 170 4.01 7.32 -23.11
N VAL A 171 4.28 7.30 -24.44
CA VAL A 171 4.84 6.18 -25.20
C VAL A 171 6.13 6.59 -25.94
N SER A 172 6.87 5.63 -26.50
CA SER A 172 8.03 5.95 -27.34
C SER A 172 7.59 6.57 -28.67
N PRO A 173 8.29 7.61 -29.19
CA PRO A 173 8.05 8.13 -30.54
C PRO A 173 8.16 7.06 -31.63
N HIS A 174 9.00 6.03 -31.40
CA HIS A 174 9.14 4.91 -32.32
C HIS A 174 7.85 4.09 -32.45
N ASP A 175 7.12 3.89 -31.36
CA ASP A 175 5.87 3.12 -31.36
C ASP A 175 4.77 3.87 -32.11
N VAL A 176 4.67 5.19 -31.93
CA VAL A 176 3.76 6.05 -32.71
C VAL A 176 4.07 5.95 -34.20
N SER A 177 5.36 6.01 -34.58
CA SER A 177 5.78 5.86 -35.99
C SER A 177 5.41 4.49 -36.57
N HIS A 178 5.60 3.43 -35.78
CA HIS A 178 5.21 2.07 -36.13
C HIS A 178 3.69 1.95 -36.36
N TRP A 179 2.87 2.46 -35.44
CA TRP A 179 1.41 2.45 -35.57
C TRP A 179 0.91 3.30 -36.72
N ARG A 180 1.50 4.48 -36.95
CA ARG A 180 1.22 5.34 -38.10
C ARG A 180 1.52 4.63 -39.42
N ARG A 181 2.66 3.92 -39.50
CA ARG A 181 3.01 3.10 -40.68
C ARG A 181 2.00 1.97 -40.88
N ARG A 182 1.59 1.29 -39.81
CA ARG A 182 0.55 0.24 -39.87
C ARG A 182 -0.79 0.80 -40.34
N MET A 183 -1.22 1.95 -39.82
CA MET A 183 -2.45 2.62 -40.25
C MET A 183 -2.39 3.06 -41.70
N ALA A 184 -1.25 3.56 -42.19
CA ALA A 184 -1.08 3.87 -43.61
C ALA A 184 -1.21 2.63 -44.50
N ILE A 185 -0.69 1.46 -44.06
CA ILE A 185 -0.86 0.19 -44.77
C ILE A 185 -2.32 -0.26 -44.75
N VAL A 186 -3.00 -0.16 -43.60
CA VAL A 186 -4.42 -0.55 -43.45
C VAL A 186 -5.33 0.39 -44.24
N GLY A 187 -5.13 1.71 -44.17
CA GLY A 187 -5.87 2.71 -44.94
C GLY A 187 -5.66 2.55 -46.44
N ARG A 188 -4.45 2.19 -46.89
CA ARG A 188 -4.19 1.82 -48.30
C ARG A 188 -4.94 0.55 -48.72
N LYS A 189 -5.05 -0.44 -47.84
CA LYS A 189 -5.82 -1.67 -48.10
C LYS A 189 -7.33 -1.42 -48.11
N LEU A 190 -7.82 -0.47 -47.30
CA LEU A 190 -9.25 -0.16 -47.16
C LEU A 190 -9.75 0.98 -48.07
N ARG A 191 -8.87 1.62 -48.87
CA ARG A 191 -9.21 2.76 -49.76
C ARG A 191 -9.99 3.90 -49.05
N LEU A 192 -9.76 4.09 -47.75
CA LEU A 192 -10.33 5.20 -46.99
C LEU A 192 -9.31 6.35 -46.92
N LEU A 193 -9.38 7.26 -47.91
CA LEU A 193 -8.84 8.64 -47.88
C LEU A 193 -7.31 8.84 -47.64
N PRO A 194 -6.72 9.98 -48.05
CA PRO A 194 -5.29 10.10 -48.24
C PRO A 194 -4.57 10.24 -46.89
N VAL A 195 -4.02 9.13 -46.39
CA VAL A 195 -3.00 9.18 -45.34
C VAL A 195 -1.76 9.83 -45.97
N VAL A 196 -1.59 11.13 -45.75
CA VAL A 196 -0.45 11.91 -46.26
C VAL A 196 0.83 11.25 -45.75
N PRO A 197 1.66 10.66 -46.62
CA PRO A 197 2.97 10.20 -46.23
C PRO A 197 3.87 11.43 -46.14
N ARG A 198 3.89 12.14 -45.02
CA ARG A 198 4.92 13.16 -44.78
C ARG A 198 6.24 12.46 -44.46
N GLY A 199 7.02 12.25 -45.50
CA GLY A 199 8.42 11.84 -45.44
C GLY A 199 9.24 12.72 -46.36
N ARG A 200 9.63 13.91 -45.89
CA ARG A 200 10.90 14.59 -46.18
C ARG A 200 10.83 15.99 -45.56
N GLY A 201 11.84 16.29 -44.75
CA GLY A 201 11.99 17.56 -44.09
C GLY A 201 11.98 18.72 -45.08
N LEU A 202 11.19 19.72 -44.73
CA LEU A 202 11.29 21.09 -45.22
C LEU A 202 12.51 21.76 -44.56
N TRP A 203 13.68 21.13 -44.69
CA TRP A 203 14.99 21.61 -44.20
C TRP A 203 16.08 21.08 -45.14
N GLY A 204 16.11 21.63 -46.35
CA GLY A 204 17.32 21.75 -47.15
C GLY A 204 17.50 23.24 -47.40
N GLY A 205 18.33 23.89 -46.59
CA GLY A 205 18.70 25.29 -46.81
C GLY A 205 19.42 25.45 -48.15
N PRO A 206 19.31 26.61 -48.81
CA PRO A 206 19.98 26.86 -50.08
C PRO A 206 21.47 27.17 -49.81
N SER A 207 22.34 26.19 -49.90
CA SER A 207 23.78 26.43 -50.01
C SER A 207 24.49 25.30 -50.71
N ALA A 208 25.38 25.67 -51.64
CA ALA A 208 26.34 24.86 -52.37
C ALA A 208 25.85 24.18 -53.68
N ILE A 209 25.50 25.03 -54.66
CA ILE A 209 26.05 24.82 -56.01
C ILE A 209 27.44 25.43 -56.01
N GLY A 210 28.46 24.63 -56.31
CA GLY A 210 29.75 25.14 -56.77
C GLY A 210 30.97 24.57 -56.05
N LEU A 211 31.82 23.94 -56.88
CA LEU A 211 33.27 23.81 -56.74
C LEU A 211 33.78 22.68 -55.83
N GLY A 212 34.71 21.91 -56.41
CA GLY A 212 35.79 21.33 -55.62
C GLY A 212 36.11 19.88 -55.92
N ALA A 213 37.00 19.72 -56.90
CA ALA A 213 37.83 18.56 -57.15
C ALA A 213 38.33 17.78 -55.91
N ALA A 214 38.73 16.53 -56.22
CA ALA A 214 39.67 15.66 -55.53
C ALA A 214 39.10 14.72 -54.44
N ARG A 215 39.02 13.44 -54.80
CA ARG A 215 39.49 12.34 -53.94
C ARG A 215 39.84 11.10 -54.78
N LEU A 216 41.14 10.89 -54.95
CA LEU A 216 41.74 9.57 -55.14
C LEU A 216 41.50 8.74 -53.87
N GLY A 217 41.20 7.45 -54.02
CA GLY A 217 41.43 6.48 -52.94
C GLY A 217 40.42 5.31 -52.79
N ARG A 218 40.64 4.28 -53.62
CA ARG A 218 40.74 2.85 -53.23
C ARG A 218 39.52 2.10 -52.64
N HIS A 219 39.03 1.14 -53.44
CA HIS A 219 38.27 -0.10 -53.10
C HIS A 219 39.15 -1.10 -52.31
N PRO A 220 38.67 -2.23 -51.70
CA PRO A 220 37.68 -3.22 -52.21
C PRO A 220 36.63 -3.59 -51.11
N SER A 221 35.62 -4.47 -51.21
CA SER A 221 35.25 -5.64 -52.01
C SER A 221 33.79 -5.96 -51.63
N GLY A 222 32.95 -6.42 -52.57
CA GLY A 222 31.63 -6.96 -52.23
C GLY A 222 30.65 -6.89 -53.41
N GLU A 223 30.84 -7.79 -54.37
CA GLU A 223 29.97 -7.99 -55.51
C GLU A 223 28.50 -8.17 -55.12
N ARG A 224 27.59 -7.49 -55.83
CA ARG A 224 26.33 -8.06 -56.36
C ARG A 224 25.75 -7.14 -57.45
N GLN A 225 26.08 -7.52 -58.67
CA GLN A 225 25.29 -7.44 -59.91
C GLN A 225 24.46 -6.19 -60.22
N ARG A 226 25.01 -5.43 -61.18
CA ARG A 226 24.35 -4.64 -62.22
C ARG A 226 22.98 -5.22 -62.66
N TRP A 227 21.95 -4.37 -62.61
CA TRP A 227 20.93 -4.32 -63.66
C TRP A 227 21.11 -2.98 -64.39
N LEU A 228 21.71 -3.04 -65.58
CA LEU A 228 21.64 -2.00 -66.59
C LEU A 228 20.70 -2.49 -67.66
N GLY A 229 19.65 -1.73 -67.95
CA GLY A 229 18.77 -1.98 -69.07
C GLY A 229 17.34 -1.57 -68.80
N PHE A 230 17.06 -0.27 -68.93
CA PHE A 230 15.94 0.18 -69.76
C PHE A 230 16.23 1.62 -70.19
N ALA A 231 16.95 1.74 -71.30
CA ALA A 231 16.80 2.87 -72.20
C ALA A 231 15.73 2.48 -73.22
N GLY A 232 14.78 3.37 -73.46
CA GLY A 232 13.68 3.14 -74.39
C GLY A 232 12.67 4.27 -74.28
N GLU A 233 13.02 5.42 -74.87
CA GLU A 233 12.02 6.37 -75.35
C GLU A 233 11.06 5.64 -76.28
N VAL A 234 9.75 5.70 -76.02
CA VAL A 234 8.73 5.66 -77.08
C VAL A 234 7.62 6.64 -76.70
N THR A 235 7.60 7.72 -77.48
CA THR A 235 6.56 8.73 -77.69
C THR A 235 5.23 8.16 -78.22
N ILE A 236 4.23 9.05 -78.33
CA ILE A 236 3.00 9.02 -79.17
C ILE A 236 1.72 8.81 -78.33
N ALA A 237 0.65 9.61 -78.41
CA ALA A 237 0.39 10.93 -78.99
C ALA A 237 -1.00 11.37 -78.50
N GLU A 238 -1.21 12.68 -78.35
CA GLU A 238 -2.52 13.28 -78.55
C GLU A 238 -3.02 13.00 -79.96
N ARG A 239 -4.26 12.51 -80.12
CA ARG A 239 -5.27 13.11 -81.00
C ARG A 239 -6.52 12.23 -81.11
N GLY A 240 -7.66 12.92 -81.15
CA GLY A 240 -8.54 12.75 -82.30
C GLY A 240 -9.74 11.84 -82.10
N SER A 241 -10.73 12.39 -81.40
CA SER A 241 -12.13 12.03 -81.62
C SER A 241 -12.51 12.25 -83.09
N ARG A 242 -12.71 11.16 -83.85
CA ARG A 242 -13.54 11.07 -85.06
C ARG A 242 -14.04 9.64 -85.22
N ARG A 243 -15.30 9.40 -84.83
CA ARG A 243 -16.10 8.25 -85.30
C ARG A 243 -17.16 8.77 -86.25
N GLY A 244 -17.03 8.40 -87.52
CA GLY A 244 -18.09 8.30 -88.53
C GLY A 244 -17.72 7.07 -89.37
N LEU A 245 -18.62 6.26 -89.92
CA LEU A 245 -20.03 6.42 -90.26
C LEU A 245 -20.62 5.00 -90.51
N ALA A 246 -21.86 4.80 -90.05
CA ALA A 246 -23.00 4.14 -90.71
C ALA A 246 -22.89 2.65 -91.16
N PRO A 247 -23.98 1.96 -91.60
CA PRO A 247 -25.40 2.37 -91.75
C PRO A 247 -26.44 1.34 -91.20
N TYR A 248 -27.71 1.51 -91.62
CA TYR A 248 -28.97 0.75 -91.39
C TYR A 248 -29.86 1.30 -90.25
N GLY A 249 -31.14 1.67 -90.42
CA GLY A 249 -32.05 1.70 -91.56
C GLY A 249 -33.51 1.81 -91.05
N ARG A 250 -34.39 2.49 -91.82
CA ARG A 250 -35.88 2.61 -91.69
C ARG A 250 -36.39 3.29 -90.41
N ARG A 251 -37.36 4.21 -90.42
CA ARG A 251 -38.43 4.58 -91.37
C ARG A 251 -38.75 6.07 -91.15
#